data_AF-A0A3L7NUE3-F1
#
_entry.id   AF-A0A3L7NUE3-F1
#
_cell.length_a   1.000
_cell.length_b   1.000
_cell.length_c   1.000
_cell.angle_alpha   90.00
_cell.angle_beta   90.00
_cell.angle_gamma   90.00
#
_symmetry.space_group_name_H-M   'P 1'
#
loop_
_entity.id
_entity.type
_entity.pdbx_description
1 polymer ?
#
loop_
_entity_poly.entity_id
_entity_poly.type
_entity_poly.pdbx_seq_one_letter_code
_entity_poly.pdbx_strand_id
1 'polypeptide(L)'
;MDSGLKVAFEVVPPDQCLRQPKRHPSVVELLAAPFSESLIRFKPGAFAGRRALALPYVDVRVIEDRLDEVLGPRNWQDEYECLPGGSVTCKLKIRLDDEWITKMDVGSAAEHMDEGDRRKAAFSDALKRAAVKFGIGRYLYRVGGQWIDYDLHKRQFLFQPKLQSGPVVFLKP
;
A
#
# COMPACT_ATOMS: atom_id res chain seq x y z
N MET A 1 69.52 -7.15 17.28
CA MET A 1 69.81 -7.35 15.86
C MET A 1 69.29 -8.74 15.52
N ASP A 2 68.22 -8.99 14.80
CA ASP A 2 67.22 -8.20 14.07
C ASP A 2 65.98 -9.12 13.97
N SER A 3 64.82 -8.65 14.44
CA SER A 3 63.57 -9.41 14.48
C SER A 3 62.76 -9.12 13.22
N GLY A 4 63.02 -9.89 12.16
CA GLY A 4 62.34 -9.76 10.87
C GLY A 4 60.94 -10.38 10.88
N LEU A 5 59.93 -9.56 11.18
CA LEU A 5 58.51 -9.89 10.99
C LEU A 5 58.21 -9.97 9.47
N LYS A 6 57.97 -11.18 8.95
CA LYS A 6 57.51 -11.37 7.57
C LYS A 6 56.02 -11.08 7.50
N VAL A 7 55.65 -9.94 6.91
CA VAL A 7 54.27 -9.62 6.54
C VAL A 7 53.94 -10.40 5.26
N ALA A 8 53.10 -11.43 5.37
CA ALA A 8 52.53 -12.09 4.21
C ALA A 8 51.39 -11.21 3.66
N PHE A 9 51.59 -10.61 2.50
CA PHE A 9 50.50 -10.02 1.72
C PHE A 9 49.79 -11.16 1.00
N GLU A 10 48.57 -11.49 1.44
CA GLU A 10 47.70 -12.41 0.73
C GLU A 10 47.15 -11.69 -0.51
N VAL A 11 47.58 -12.15 -1.70
CA VAL A 11 47.08 -11.63 -2.98
C VAL A 11 45.70 -12.22 -3.22
N VAL A 12 44.65 -11.42 -3.01
CA VAL A 12 43.27 -11.81 -3.33
C VAL A 12 43.11 -11.88 -4.86
N PRO A 13 42.66 -13.01 -5.43
CA PRO A 13 42.54 -13.18 -6.88
C PRO A 13 41.44 -12.26 -7.47
N PRO A 14 41.62 -11.78 -8.72
CA PRO A 14 40.79 -10.74 -9.35
C PRO A 14 39.38 -11.21 -9.73
N ASP A 15 39.05 -12.50 -9.59
CA ASP A 15 37.75 -13.08 -9.89
C ASP A 15 36.75 -12.97 -8.71
N GLN A 16 37.20 -12.52 -7.54
CA GLN A 16 36.34 -12.21 -6.38
C GLN A 16 35.66 -10.84 -6.50
N CYS A 17 35.17 -10.50 -7.70
CA CYS A 17 34.27 -9.36 -7.90
C CYS A 17 32.92 -9.67 -7.23
N LEU A 18 32.85 -9.45 -5.91
CA LEU A 18 31.69 -9.24 -5.06
C LEU A 18 30.36 -9.77 -5.62
N ARG A 19 30.16 -11.09 -5.60
CA ARG A 19 28.80 -11.62 -5.60
C ARG A 19 28.17 -11.25 -4.27
N GLN A 20 27.58 -10.06 -4.20
CA GLN A 20 26.76 -9.68 -3.05
C GLN A 20 25.73 -10.81 -2.82
N PRO A 21 25.58 -11.33 -1.59
CA PRO A 21 24.54 -12.31 -1.33
C PRO A 21 23.20 -11.64 -1.68
N LYS A 22 22.42 -12.28 -2.56
CA LYS A 22 21.08 -11.80 -2.91
C LYS A 22 20.24 -11.83 -1.62
N ARG A 23 20.07 -10.68 -0.96
CA ARG A 23 19.21 -10.57 0.21
C ARG A 23 17.77 -10.83 -0.24
N HIS A 24 17.11 -11.80 0.40
CA HIS A 24 15.67 -11.98 0.24
C HIS A 24 14.94 -10.79 0.88
N PRO A 25 13.89 -10.26 0.22
CA PRO A 25 13.09 -9.18 0.81
C PRO A 25 12.43 -9.67 2.10
N SER A 26 12.36 -8.80 3.10
CA SER A 26 11.62 -9.04 4.33
C SER A 26 10.11 -9.06 4.06
N VAL A 27 9.33 -9.68 4.96
CA VAL A 27 7.86 -9.68 4.88
C VAL A 27 7.29 -8.26 4.76
N VAL A 28 7.86 -7.31 5.51
CA VAL A 28 7.44 -5.90 5.46
C VAL A 28 7.70 -5.29 4.09
N GLU A 29 8.83 -5.60 3.46
CA GLU A 29 9.15 -5.14 2.09
C GLU A 29 8.20 -5.76 1.05
N LEU A 30 7.84 -7.04 1.21
CA LEU A 30 6.90 -7.73 0.33
C LEU A 30 5.48 -7.16 0.44
N LEU A 31 4.99 -6.91 1.66
CA LEU A 31 3.69 -6.27 1.87
C LEU A 31 3.64 -4.85 1.29
N ALA A 32 4.75 -4.11 1.38
CA ALA A 32 4.84 -2.73 0.89
C ALA A 32 5.16 -2.63 -0.62
N ALA A 33 5.36 -3.75 -1.32
CA ALA A 33 5.75 -3.75 -2.72
C ALA A 33 4.70 -3.04 -3.60
N PRO A 34 5.13 -2.24 -4.59
CA PRO A 34 4.21 -1.60 -5.53
C PRO A 34 3.31 -2.61 -6.23
N PHE A 35 2.08 -2.19 -6.54
CA PHE A 35 1.16 -2.99 -7.34
C PHE A 35 1.41 -2.74 -8.83
N SER A 36 1.09 -3.73 -9.67
CA SER A 36 1.00 -3.50 -11.11
C SER A 36 0.04 -2.34 -11.39
N GLU A 37 0.41 -1.45 -12.31
CA GLU A 37 -0.44 -0.31 -12.70
C GLU A 37 -1.83 -0.76 -13.17
N SER A 38 -1.95 -1.96 -13.74
CA SER A 38 -3.22 -2.55 -14.16
C SER A 38 -4.21 -2.83 -13.02
N LEU A 39 -3.72 -2.94 -11.78
CA LEU A 39 -4.52 -3.12 -10.57
C LEU A 39 -4.89 -1.80 -9.90
N ILE A 40 -4.27 -0.70 -10.33
CA ILE A 40 -4.54 0.63 -9.79
C ILE A 40 -5.82 1.17 -10.43
N ARG A 41 -6.69 1.70 -9.58
CA ARG A 41 -7.94 2.36 -9.93
C ARG A 41 -7.92 3.78 -9.41
N PHE A 42 -8.84 4.60 -9.90
CA PHE A 42 -8.93 6.01 -9.50
C PHE A 42 -10.35 6.34 -9.06
N LYS A 43 -10.48 6.99 -7.90
CA LYS A 43 -11.75 7.50 -7.39
C LYS A 43 -11.71 9.03 -7.30
N PRO A 44 -12.85 9.73 -7.51
CA PRO A 44 -12.91 11.15 -7.26
C PRO A 44 -12.71 11.45 -5.77
N GLY A 45 -11.86 12.44 -5.47
CA GLY A 45 -11.65 13.00 -4.14
C GLY A 45 -12.27 14.39 -4.04
N ALA A 46 -11.42 15.43 -3.99
CA ALA A 46 -11.87 16.82 -4.00
C ALA A 46 -12.41 17.25 -5.37
N PHE A 47 -13.35 18.20 -5.38
CA PHE A 47 -13.91 18.79 -6.61
C PHE A 47 -13.54 20.27 -6.70
N ALA A 48 -13.27 20.75 -7.91
CA ALA A 48 -12.98 22.15 -8.22
C ALA A 48 -13.54 22.50 -9.61
N GLY A 49 -14.68 23.21 -9.64
CA GLY A 49 -15.38 23.51 -10.89
C GLY A 49 -15.80 22.24 -11.63
N ARG A 50 -15.33 22.07 -12.87
CA ARG A 50 -15.58 20.86 -13.70
C ARG A 50 -14.50 19.79 -13.56
N ARG A 51 -13.68 19.85 -12.50
CA ARG A 51 -12.57 18.92 -12.27
C ARG A 51 -12.74 18.19 -10.95
N ALA A 52 -12.25 16.97 -10.90
CA ALA A 52 -12.11 16.18 -9.68
C ALA A 52 -10.66 15.72 -9.51
N LEU A 53 -10.20 15.66 -8.27
CA LEU A 53 -8.92 15.09 -7.90
C LEU A 53 -9.04 13.56 -7.98
N ALA A 54 -8.48 12.96 -9.01
CA ALA A 54 -8.42 11.51 -9.17
C ALA A 54 -7.39 10.92 -8.21
N LEU A 55 -7.87 10.23 -7.17
CA LEU A 55 -7.04 9.60 -6.15
C LEU A 55 -6.80 8.12 -6.50
N PRO A 56 -5.53 7.68 -6.60
CA PRO A 56 -5.22 6.29 -6.88
C PRO A 56 -5.55 5.41 -5.66
N TYR A 57 -6.10 4.24 -5.92
CA TYR A 57 -6.37 3.20 -4.92
C TYR A 57 -6.30 1.81 -5.56
N VAL A 58 -6.29 0.76 -4.74
CA VAL A 58 -6.49 -0.62 -5.18
C VAL A 58 -7.76 -1.19 -4.55
N ASP A 59 -8.42 -2.09 -5.25
CA ASP A 59 -9.59 -2.79 -4.73
C ASP A 59 -9.21 -3.68 -3.53
N VAL A 60 -10.17 -3.92 -2.63
CA VAL A 60 -9.90 -4.67 -1.40
C VAL A 60 -9.40 -6.09 -1.66
N ARG A 61 -9.88 -6.73 -2.73
CA ARG A 61 -9.41 -8.06 -3.15
C ARG A 61 -7.93 -8.10 -3.51
N VAL A 62 -7.39 -7.00 -4.07
CA VAL A 62 -5.96 -6.88 -4.36
C VAL A 62 -5.12 -6.82 -3.07
N ILE A 63 -5.71 -6.33 -1.97
CA ILE A 63 -5.07 -6.34 -0.65
C ILE A 63 -5.16 -7.72 -0.02
N GLU A 64 -6.32 -8.37 -0.07
CA GLU A 64 -6.53 -9.75 0.39
C GLU A 64 -5.57 -10.71 -0.33
N ASP A 65 -5.47 -10.62 -1.66
CA ASP A 65 -4.52 -11.39 -2.47
C ASP A 65 -3.07 -11.16 -2.03
N ARG A 66 -2.69 -9.91 -1.73
CA ARG A 66 -1.34 -9.60 -1.24
C ARG A 66 -1.07 -10.21 0.14
N LEU A 67 -2.06 -10.18 1.04
CA LEU A 67 -1.95 -10.78 2.36
C LEU A 67 -1.79 -12.30 2.23
N ASP A 68 -2.57 -12.94 1.36
CA ASP A 68 -2.48 -14.38 1.09
C ASP A 68 -1.16 -14.76 0.43
N GLU A 69 -0.68 -13.98 -0.54
CA GLU A 69 0.59 -14.23 -1.23
C GLU A 69 1.79 -14.15 -0.27
N VAL A 70 1.81 -13.15 0.60
CA VAL A 70 2.98 -12.86 1.45
C VAL A 70 2.96 -13.62 2.77
N LEU A 71 1.78 -13.77 3.37
CA LEU A 71 1.63 -14.35 4.70
C LEU A 71 0.99 -15.74 4.65
N GLY A 72 0.15 -16.01 3.65
CA GLY A 72 -0.75 -17.15 3.62
C GLY A 72 -2.04 -16.89 4.44
N PRO A 73 -3.17 -17.54 4.06
CA PRO A 73 -4.50 -17.23 4.60
C PRO A 73 -4.69 -17.54 6.09
N ARG A 74 -3.75 -18.27 6.72
CA ARG A 74 -3.78 -18.55 8.17
C ARG A 74 -3.06 -17.51 9.02
N ASN A 75 -2.35 -16.57 8.40
CA ASN A 75 -1.44 -15.64 9.07
C ASN A 75 -1.94 -14.19 9.02
N TRP A 76 -3.19 -13.98 8.62
CA TRP A 76 -3.88 -12.71 8.78
C TRP A 76 -5.36 -12.96 9.12
N GLN A 77 -5.98 -12.00 9.77
CA GLN A 77 -7.41 -12.00 10.09
C GLN A 77 -7.90 -10.57 10.27
N ASP A 78 -9.17 -10.33 10.04
CA ASP A 78 -9.81 -9.04 10.23
C ASP A 78 -11.06 -9.15 11.13
N GLU A 79 -11.30 -8.09 11.90
CA GLU A 79 -12.49 -7.93 12.73
C GLU A 79 -13.13 -6.58 12.42
N TYR A 80 -14.46 -6.54 12.35
CA TYR A 80 -15.20 -5.34 12.00
C TYR A 80 -16.19 -4.95 13.08
N GLU A 81 -16.32 -3.65 13.30
CA GLU A 81 -17.30 -3.05 14.19
C GLU A 81 -18.04 -1.93 13.47
N CYS A 82 -19.37 -2.05 13.37
CA CYS A 82 -20.20 -0.98 12.81
C CYS A 82 -20.35 0.13 13.85
N LEU A 83 -20.02 1.35 13.46
CA LEU A 83 -20.14 2.54 14.31
C LEU A 83 -21.46 3.29 14.01
N PRO A 84 -21.95 4.12 14.95
CA PRO A 84 -23.01 5.07 14.68
C PRO A 84 -22.68 5.95 13.46
N GLY A 85 -23.69 6.24 12.63
CA GLY A 85 -23.50 7.04 11.41
C GLY A 85 -22.96 6.27 10.20
N GLY A 86 -22.86 4.94 10.26
CA GLY A 86 -22.57 4.09 9.10
C GLY A 86 -21.08 3.93 8.77
N SER A 87 -20.19 4.46 9.59
CA SER A 87 -18.76 4.16 9.52
C SER A 87 -18.47 2.77 10.09
N VAL A 88 -17.33 2.18 9.69
CA VAL A 88 -16.92 0.84 10.11
C VAL A 88 -15.48 0.88 10.58
N THR A 89 -15.21 0.37 11.78
CA THR A 89 -13.84 0.11 12.23
C THR A 89 -13.41 -1.25 11.72
N CYS A 90 -12.18 -1.36 11.18
CA CYS A 90 -11.53 -2.63 10.89
C CYS A 90 -10.29 -2.76 11.78
N LYS A 91 -10.14 -3.90 12.43
CA LYS A 91 -8.89 -4.34 13.07
C LYS A 91 -8.28 -5.43 12.20
N LEU A 92 -7.19 -5.11 11.51
CA LEU A 92 -6.40 -6.07 10.74
C LEU A 92 -5.28 -6.61 11.62
N LYS A 93 -5.21 -7.94 11.75
CA LYS A 93 -4.16 -8.64 12.49
C LYS A 93 -3.31 -9.44 11.51
N ILE A 94 -2.00 -9.34 11.64
CA ILE A 94 -1.01 -10.12 10.87
C ILE A 94 -0.12 -10.85 11.86
N ARG A 95 0.18 -12.12 11.59
CA ARG A 95 1.10 -12.93 12.39
C ARG A 95 2.50 -12.85 11.80
N LEU A 96 3.45 -12.29 12.55
CA LEU A 96 4.88 -12.25 12.23
C LEU A 96 5.65 -12.91 13.37
N ASP A 97 6.55 -13.84 13.07
CA ASP A 97 7.38 -14.54 14.07
C ASP A 97 6.56 -15.09 15.26
N ASP A 98 5.42 -15.71 14.94
CA ASP A 98 4.42 -16.26 15.88
C ASP A 98 3.69 -15.23 16.78
N GLU A 99 3.92 -13.94 16.59
CA GLU A 99 3.22 -12.86 17.28
C GLU A 99 2.15 -12.19 16.42
N TRP A 100 0.98 -11.93 17.00
CA TRP A 100 -0.10 -11.20 16.34
C TRP A 100 0.05 -9.70 16.51
N ILE A 101 0.30 -9.00 15.41
CA ILE A 101 0.35 -7.53 15.36
C ILE A 101 -0.99 -7.03 14.85
N THR A 102 -1.63 -6.14 15.60
CA THR A 102 -2.92 -5.52 15.21
C THR A 102 -2.71 -4.07 14.78
N LYS A 103 -3.30 -3.69 13.65
CA LYS A 103 -3.50 -2.29 13.25
C LYS A 103 -4.97 -2.07 12.94
N MET A 104 -5.49 -0.89 13.26
CA MET A 104 -6.90 -0.58 13.04
C MET A 104 -7.10 0.76 12.36
N ASP A 105 -8.15 0.91 11.57
CA ASP A 105 -8.59 2.19 11.02
C ASP A 105 -10.10 2.17 10.76
N VAL A 106 -10.66 3.33 10.39
CA VAL A 106 -12.10 3.51 10.15
C VAL A 106 -12.34 3.78 8.67
N GLY A 107 -13.25 3.04 8.08
CA GLY A 107 -13.77 3.28 6.74
C GLY A 107 -15.09 4.02 6.78
N SER A 108 -15.33 4.85 5.77
CA SER A 108 -16.55 5.63 5.62
C SER A 108 -17.39 5.11 4.45
N ALA A 109 -18.71 5.23 4.59
CA ALA A 109 -19.63 4.93 3.51
C ALA A 109 -19.42 5.89 2.32
N ALA A 110 -19.60 5.37 1.10
CA ALA A 110 -19.62 6.23 -0.08
C ALA A 110 -20.92 7.05 -0.11
N GLU A 111 -20.83 8.32 -0.51
CA GLU A 111 -22.02 9.15 -0.67
C GLU A 111 -22.77 8.81 -1.96
N HIS A 112 -24.09 8.93 -1.93
CA HIS A 112 -24.99 8.72 -3.08
C HIS A 112 -24.97 7.29 -3.66
N MET A 113 -25.01 6.28 -2.77
CA MET A 113 -25.31 4.88 -3.08
C MET A 113 -26.50 4.40 -2.22
N ASP A 114 -27.13 3.30 -2.61
CA ASP A 114 -28.15 2.65 -1.79
C ASP A 114 -27.53 2.14 -0.47
N GLU A 115 -28.33 2.06 0.59
CA GLU A 115 -27.86 1.74 1.96
C GLU A 115 -27.00 0.47 2.04
N GLY A 116 -27.38 -0.58 1.30
CA GLY A 116 -26.62 -1.83 1.25
C GLY A 116 -25.21 -1.65 0.69
N ASP A 117 -25.08 -0.88 -0.39
CA ASP A 117 -23.79 -0.65 -1.05
C ASP A 117 -22.93 0.37 -0.29
N ARG A 118 -23.57 1.35 0.37
CA ARG A 118 -22.90 2.27 1.30
C ARG A 118 -22.18 1.53 2.42
N ARG A 119 -22.85 0.54 3.02
CA ARG A 119 -22.26 -0.27 4.08
C ARG A 119 -21.10 -1.10 3.57
N LYS A 120 -21.25 -1.82 2.45
CA LYS A 120 -20.16 -2.60 1.84
C LYS A 120 -18.93 -1.73 1.50
N ALA A 121 -19.17 -0.50 1.04
CA ALA A 121 -18.10 0.46 0.77
C ALA A 121 -17.32 0.81 2.06
N ALA A 122 -18.01 1.03 3.18
CA ALA A 122 -17.37 1.32 4.47
C ALA A 122 -16.47 0.17 4.96
N PHE A 123 -16.91 -1.09 4.86
CA PHE A 123 -16.07 -2.25 5.21
C PHE A 123 -14.80 -2.32 4.35
N SER A 124 -14.96 -2.18 3.03
CA SER A 124 -13.84 -2.20 2.10
C SER A 124 -12.86 -1.05 2.35
N ASP A 125 -13.37 0.15 2.64
CA ASP A 125 -12.53 1.31 2.96
C ASP A 125 -11.77 1.11 4.29
N ALA A 126 -12.42 0.53 5.30
CA ALA A 126 -11.80 0.27 6.60
C ALA A 126 -10.61 -0.71 6.50
N LEU A 127 -10.78 -1.82 5.78
CA LEU A 127 -9.70 -2.78 5.56
C LEU A 127 -8.54 -2.16 4.76
N LYS A 128 -8.85 -1.44 3.67
CA LYS A 128 -7.81 -0.73 2.89
C LYS A 128 -6.99 0.20 3.75
N ARG A 129 -7.63 0.96 4.65
CA ARG A 129 -6.96 1.92 5.53
C ARG A 129 -6.16 1.25 6.64
N ALA A 130 -6.65 0.15 7.22
CA ALA A 130 -5.90 -0.65 8.17
C ALA A 130 -4.64 -1.26 7.53
N ALA A 131 -4.76 -1.79 6.30
CA ALA A 131 -3.67 -2.38 5.53
C ALA A 131 -2.54 -1.38 5.19
N VAL A 132 -2.87 -0.09 4.97
CA VAL A 132 -1.87 0.97 4.77
C VAL A 132 -0.89 1.09 5.94
N LYS A 133 -1.33 0.78 7.17
CA LYS A 133 -0.45 0.81 8.36
C LYS A 133 0.61 -0.29 8.36
N PHE A 134 0.38 -1.37 7.62
CA PHE A 134 1.37 -2.42 7.33
C PHE A 134 2.18 -2.15 6.05
N GLY A 135 1.93 -1.05 5.36
CA GLY A 135 2.65 -0.64 4.15
C GLY A 135 1.93 -0.95 2.84
N ILE A 136 0.90 -1.80 2.86
CA ILE A 136 0.16 -2.21 1.65
C ILE A 136 -0.52 -0.99 1.03
N GLY A 137 -0.18 -0.68 -0.22
CA GLY A 137 -0.74 0.47 -0.94
C GLY A 137 -0.36 1.84 -0.38
N ARG A 138 0.49 1.92 0.66
CA ARG A 138 0.89 3.21 1.29
C ARG A 138 1.58 4.16 0.33
N TYR A 139 2.26 3.64 -0.69
CA TYR A 139 2.91 4.46 -1.72
C TYR A 139 1.89 5.26 -2.57
N LEU A 140 0.66 4.78 -2.73
CA LEU A 140 -0.37 5.48 -3.52
C LEU A 140 -0.74 6.83 -2.90
N TYR A 141 -0.69 6.93 -1.57
CA TYR A 141 -0.87 8.20 -0.84
C TYR A 141 0.29 9.18 -1.06
N ARG A 142 1.50 8.68 -1.35
CA ARG A 142 2.68 9.52 -1.64
C ARG A 142 2.73 10.00 -3.08
N VAL A 143 2.25 9.18 -4.03
CA VAL A 143 2.08 9.60 -5.42
C VAL A 143 1.07 10.75 -5.51
N GLY A 144 0.03 10.71 -4.69
CA GLY A 144 -0.99 11.75 -4.64
C GLY A 144 -1.99 11.65 -5.79
N GLY A 145 -2.87 12.65 -5.87
CA GLY A 145 -3.93 12.71 -6.87
C GLY A 145 -3.58 13.61 -8.06
N GLN A 146 -4.34 13.46 -9.14
CA GLN A 146 -4.24 14.31 -10.32
C GLN A 146 -5.59 14.98 -10.61
N TRP A 147 -5.58 16.27 -10.91
CA TRP A 147 -6.81 16.97 -11.29
C TRP A 147 -7.21 16.62 -12.71
N ILE A 148 -8.39 16.04 -12.90
CA ILE A 148 -8.91 15.60 -14.20
C ILE A 148 -10.30 16.17 -14.40
N ASP A 149 -10.63 16.51 -15.63
CA ASP A 149 -11.99 16.93 -15.97
C ASP A 149 -12.99 15.82 -15.66
N TYR A 150 -14.09 16.20 -15.05
CA TYR A 150 -15.06 15.27 -14.47
C TYR A 150 -16.47 15.64 -14.91
N ASP A 151 -17.19 14.66 -15.43
CA ASP A 151 -18.61 14.79 -15.77
C ASP A 151 -19.43 14.52 -14.50
N LEU A 152 -20.01 15.58 -13.92
CA LEU A 152 -20.84 15.48 -12.72
C LEU A 152 -22.13 14.69 -12.96
N HIS A 153 -22.68 14.72 -14.18
CA HIS A 153 -23.92 14.02 -14.51
C HIS A 153 -23.66 12.52 -14.71
N LYS A 154 -22.60 12.17 -15.43
CA LYS A 154 -22.20 10.77 -15.66
C LYS A 154 -21.37 10.18 -14.53
N ARG A 155 -20.95 11.00 -13.56
CA ARG A 155 -20.11 10.65 -12.41
C ARG A 155 -18.83 9.91 -12.82
N GLN A 156 -18.13 10.42 -13.83
CA GLN A 156 -16.94 9.80 -14.38
C GLN A 156 -15.88 10.82 -14.79
N PHE A 157 -14.61 10.41 -14.75
CA PHE A 157 -13.52 11.17 -15.36
C PHE A 157 -13.68 11.18 -16.88
N LEU A 158 -13.43 12.33 -17.52
CA LEU A 158 -13.46 12.44 -18.98
C LEU A 158 -12.26 11.78 -19.65
N PHE A 159 -11.13 11.66 -18.93
CA PHE A 159 -9.93 11.00 -19.38
C PHE A 159 -9.45 10.00 -18.34
N GLN A 160 -8.83 8.90 -18.79
CA GLN A 160 -8.30 7.89 -17.87
C GLN A 160 -7.08 8.45 -17.12
N PRO A 161 -7.13 8.53 -15.77
CA PRO A 161 -5.99 8.97 -14.98
C PRO A 161 -4.86 7.93 -15.04
N LYS A 162 -3.60 8.38 -15.00
CA LYS A 162 -2.40 7.51 -14.99
C LYS A 162 -1.58 7.73 -13.72
N LEU A 163 -0.93 6.70 -13.20
CA LEU A 163 -0.06 6.87 -12.04
C LEU A 163 1.05 7.87 -12.41
N GLN A 164 1.20 8.95 -11.65
CA GLN A 164 2.26 9.92 -11.93
C GLN A 164 3.60 9.31 -11.49
N SER A 165 4.50 9.12 -12.45
CA SER A 165 5.89 8.75 -12.20
C SER A 165 6.68 9.99 -11.77
N GLY A 166 6.40 10.53 -10.59
CA GLY A 166 7.16 11.64 -10.00
C GLY A 166 8.14 11.13 -8.92
N PRO A 167 9.29 11.78 -8.70
CA PRO A 167 10.12 11.47 -7.54
C PRO A 167 9.27 11.63 -6.28
N VAL A 168 9.36 10.67 -5.36
CA VAL A 168 8.73 10.77 -4.04
C VAL A 168 9.32 12.00 -3.35
N VAL A 169 8.62 13.13 -3.42
CA VAL A 169 9.03 14.34 -2.72
C VAL A 169 8.78 14.06 -1.25
N PHE A 170 9.85 13.73 -0.52
CA PHE A 170 9.83 13.75 0.92
C PHE A 170 9.50 15.19 1.33
N LEU A 171 8.29 15.41 1.81
CA LEU A 171 8.01 16.60 2.61
C LEU A 171 8.97 16.54 3.80
N LYS A 172 10.00 17.39 3.77
CA LYS A 172 10.85 17.61 4.93
C LYS A 172 9.97 18.16 6.07
N PRO A 173 10.23 17.76 7.32
CA PRO A 173 9.47 18.20 8.48
C PRO A 173 9.52 19.72 8.66
#